data_AF-A0A143XKG4-F1
#
_entry.id   AF-A0A143XKG4-F1
#
_cell.length_a   1.000
_cell.length_b   1.000
_cell.length_c   1.000
_cell.angle_alpha   90.00
_cell.angle_beta   90.00
_cell.angle_gamma   90.00
#
_symmetry.space_group_name_H-M   'P 1'
#
loop_
_entity.id
_entity.type
_entity.pdbx_description
1 polymer ?
#
loop_
_entity_poly.entity_id
_entity_poly.type
_entity_poly.pdbx_seq_one_letter_code
_entity_poly.pdbx_strand_id
1 'polypeptide(L)'
;MKRIDFSKFKLYYDLGDDRLVRIVDWRKELGNYLLARLGGVEGVDLALRVYKSDGPVELSDDEYEGLKTILGRPVEQGGVIAAYYYSFHKNLEPAEI
;
A
#
# COMPACT_ATOMS: atom_id res chain seq x y z
N MET A 1 -18.62 -1.43 12.19
CA MET A 1 -17.38 -0.70 12.55
C MET A 1 -16.18 -1.63 12.62
N LYS A 2 -15.05 -1.22 12.03
CA LYS A 2 -13.78 -1.95 12.02
C LYS A 2 -12.63 -1.04 12.48
N ARG A 3 -11.53 -1.63 12.98
CA ARG A 3 -10.34 -0.88 13.41
C ARG A 3 -9.10 -1.44 12.70
N ILE A 4 -8.33 -0.58 12.04
CA ILE A 4 -7.13 -0.99 11.29
C ILE A 4 -5.95 -0.13 11.72
N ASP A 5 -4.83 -0.78 12.04
CA ASP A 5 -3.55 -0.11 12.30
C ASP A 5 -2.72 -0.06 11.01
N PHE A 6 -2.79 1.07 10.31
CA PHE A 6 -2.13 1.28 9.03
C PHE A 6 -0.60 1.39 9.14
N SER A 7 -0.05 1.63 10.34
CA SER A 7 1.40 1.66 10.57
C SER A 7 2.04 0.26 10.54
N LYS A 8 1.22 -0.80 10.63
CA LYS A 8 1.67 -2.20 10.73
C LYS A 8 1.40 -3.01 9.47
N PHE A 9 1.19 -2.35 8.33
CA PHE A 9 0.95 -3.04 7.06
C PHE A 9 2.15 -3.91 6.68
N LYS A 10 1.85 -5.14 6.30
CA LYS A 10 2.85 -6.14 5.89
C LYS A 10 2.83 -6.26 4.37
N LEU A 11 4.00 -6.13 3.79
CA LEU A 11 4.26 -6.56 2.44
C LEU A 11 4.81 -7.96 2.41
N TYR A 12 4.23 -8.75 1.53
CA TYR A 12 4.67 -10.09 1.23
C TYR A 12 5.37 -10.03 -0.13
N TYR A 13 6.65 -10.37 -0.12
CA TYR A 13 7.42 -10.59 -1.34
C TYR A 13 7.49 -12.09 -1.55
N ASP A 14 7.02 -12.53 -2.71
CA ASP A 14 7.21 -13.88 -3.18
C ASP A 14 8.46 -13.88 -4.07
N LEU A 15 9.54 -14.50 -3.59
CA LEU A 15 10.81 -14.62 -4.30
C LEU A 15 11.09 -16.09 -4.66
N GLY A 16 10.04 -16.84 -5.02
CA GLY A 16 10.14 -18.27 -5.34
C GLY A 16 9.90 -19.14 -4.11
N ASP A 17 10.91 -19.91 -3.68
CA ASP A 17 10.76 -20.81 -2.52
C ASP A 17 10.74 -20.06 -1.17
N ASP A 18 11.18 -18.80 -1.14
CA ASP A 18 11.21 -17.96 0.05
C ASP A 18 10.11 -16.90 0.05
N ARG A 19 9.36 -16.85 1.16
CA ARG A 19 8.42 -15.75 1.45
C ARG A 19 9.07 -14.76 2.40
N LEU A 20 9.35 -13.56 1.91
CA LEU A 20 9.80 -12.46 2.76
C LEU A 20 8.63 -11.58 3.18
N VAL A 21 8.55 -11.27 4.46
CA VAL A 21 7.57 -10.33 5.01
C VAL A 21 8.30 -9.10 5.52
N ARG A 22 7.94 -7.93 5.03
CA ARG A 22 8.39 -6.65 5.61
C ARG A 22 7.21 -5.86 6.14
N ILE A 23 7.35 -5.36 7.36
CA ILE A 23 6.48 -4.30 7.85
C ILE A 23 6.98 -3.01 7.22
N VAL A 24 6.07 -2.30 6.55
CA VAL A 24 6.36 -1.02 5.92
C VAL A 24 5.30 -0.02 6.36
N ASP A 25 5.75 1.18 6.68
CA ASP A 25 4.85 2.29 6.93
C ASP A 25 4.44 2.92 5.59
N TRP A 26 3.23 2.60 5.15
CA TRP A 26 2.66 3.01 3.87
C TRP A 26 1.56 4.05 4.02
N ARG A 27 1.42 4.67 5.20
CA ARG A 27 0.34 5.62 5.49
C ARG A 27 0.29 6.77 4.50
N LYS A 28 1.46 7.28 4.07
CA LYS A 28 1.56 8.37 3.09
C LYS A 28 1.15 7.93 1.68
N GLU A 29 1.69 6.82 1.21
CA GLU A 29 1.42 6.27 -0.12
C GLU A 29 -0.05 5.85 -0.24
N LEU A 30 -0.57 5.18 0.79
CA LEU A 30 -1.97 4.78 0.88
C LEU A 30 -2.89 6.01 0.95
N GLY A 31 -2.57 7.00 1.78
CA GLY A 31 -3.33 8.25 1.84
C GLY A 31 -3.43 8.94 0.48
N ASN A 32 -2.30 9.08 -0.23
CA ASN A 32 -2.28 9.64 -1.59
C ASN A 32 -3.09 8.80 -2.59
N TYR A 33 -3.01 7.48 -2.51
CA TYR A 33 -3.77 6.58 -3.36
C TYR A 33 -5.28 6.70 -3.13
N LEU A 34 -5.71 6.79 -1.87
CA LEU A 34 -7.11 6.99 -1.50
C LEU A 34 -7.62 8.35 -1.99
N LEU A 35 -6.81 9.40 -1.82
CA LEU A 35 -7.13 10.74 -2.32
C LEU A 35 -7.38 10.74 -3.84
N ALA A 36 -6.56 10.01 -4.59
CA ALA A 36 -6.69 9.89 -6.04
C ALA A 36 -7.89 9.03 -6.50
N ARG A 37 -8.33 8.06 -5.69
CA ARG A 37 -9.35 7.06 -6.06
C ARG A 37 -10.76 7.37 -5.57
N LEU A 38 -10.90 7.89 -4.35
CA LEU A 38 -12.22 8.10 -3.74
C LEU A 38 -12.81 9.45 -4.13
N GLY A 39 -11.99 10.50 -4.21
CA GLY A 39 -12.45 11.86 -4.41
C GLY A 39 -13.50 12.29 -3.37
N GLY A 40 -14.05 13.49 -3.55
CA GLY A 40 -15.07 14.02 -2.63
C GLY A 40 -14.57 14.27 -1.20
N VAL A 41 -15.45 14.79 -0.34
CA VAL A 41 -15.11 15.15 1.04
C VAL A 41 -14.78 13.90 1.87
N GLU A 42 -15.56 12.83 1.71
CA GLU A 42 -15.42 11.58 2.46
C GLU A 42 -14.12 10.85 2.12
N GLY A 43 -13.74 10.82 0.83
CA GLY A 43 -12.47 10.23 0.40
C GLY A 43 -11.25 11.01 0.90
N VAL A 44 -11.32 12.34 0.90
CA VAL A 44 -10.28 13.22 1.45
C VAL A 44 -10.13 13.01 2.96
N ASP A 45 -11.25 12.95 3.69
CA ASP A 45 -11.24 12.70 5.13
C ASP A 45 -10.59 11.36 5.47
N LEU A 46 -11.01 10.28 4.80
CA LEU A 46 -10.43 8.96 5.01
C LEU A 46 -8.94 8.93 4.68
N ALA A 47 -8.52 9.54 3.58
CA ALA A 47 -7.12 9.65 3.20
C ALA A 47 -6.27 10.36 4.27
N LEU A 48 -6.79 11.45 4.84
CA LEU A 48 -6.10 12.20 5.89
C LEU A 48 -6.06 11.43 7.22
N ARG A 49 -7.14 10.73 7.59
CA ARG A 49 -7.17 9.86 8.78
C ARG A 49 -6.12 8.76 8.67
N VAL A 50 -6.00 8.11 7.52
CA VAL A 50 -4.97 7.10 7.27
C VAL A 50 -3.56 7.70 7.32
N TYR A 51 -3.34 8.81 6.63
CA TYR A 51 -2.02 9.43 6.55
C TYR A 51 -1.49 9.88 7.92
N LYS A 52 -2.36 10.44 8.76
CA LYS A 52 -1.99 11.03 10.07
C LYS A 52 -2.19 10.09 11.25
N SER A 53 -2.57 8.83 11.04
CA SER A 53 -2.95 7.94 12.15
C SER A 53 -1.76 7.51 12.99
N ASP A 54 -1.68 7.89 14.26
CA ASP A 54 -0.66 7.38 15.20
C ASP A 54 -1.07 6.05 15.89
N GLY A 55 -2.19 5.47 15.49
CA GLY A 55 -2.72 4.22 16.00
C GLY A 55 -3.88 3.69 15.15
N PRO A 56 -4.67 2.71 15.64
CA PRO A 56 -5.77 2.15 14.89
C PRO A 56 -6.82 3.20 14.50
N VAL A 57 -7.11 3.29 13.21
CA VAL A 57 -8.19 4.14 12.66
C VAL A 57 -9.49 3.37 12.72
N GLU A 58 -10.55 4.02 13.19
CA GLU A 58 -11.90 3.49 13.13
C GLU A 58 -12.52 3.76 11.76
N LEU A 59 -13.14 2.73 11.21
CA LEU A 59 -13.78 2.74 9.91
C LEU A 59 -15.26 2.39 10.05
N SER A 60 -16.10 3.13 9.32
CA SER A 60 -17.47 2.71 9.07
C SER A 60 -17.49 1.43 8.22
N ASP A 61 -18.63 0.75 8.15
CA ASP A 61 -18.73 -0.47 7.34
C ASP A 61 -18.61 -0.15 5.84
N ASP A 62 -19.11 1.02 5.39
CA ASP A 62 -18.96 1.50 4.01
C ASP A 62 -17.51 1.85 3.67
N GLU A 63 -16.79 2.52 4.58
CA GLU A 63 -15.36 2.82 4.42
C GLU A 63 -14.54 1.54 4.34
N TYR A 64 -14.87 0.55 5.18
CA TYR A 64 -14.19 -0.73 5.19
C TYR A 64 -14.42 -1.50 3.88
N GLU A 65 -15.66 -1.59 3.39
CA GLU A 65 -15.96 -2.27 2.13
C GLU A 65 -15.43 -1.48 0.91
N GLY A 66 -15.40 -0.15 0.97
CA GLY A 66 -14.75 0.71 -0.02
C GLY A 66 -13.24 0.48 -0.08
N LEU A 67 -12.58 0.48 1.08
CA LEU A 67 -11.15 0.13 1.19
C LEU A 67 -10.88 -1.28 0.69
N LYS A 68 -11.70 -2.25 1.07
CA LYS A 68 -11.58 -3.63 0.61
C LYS A 68 -11.77 -3.74 -0.90
N THR A 69 -12.61 -2.93 -1.52
CA THR A 69 -12.74 -2.85 -2.99
C THR A 69 -11.50 -2.22 -3.63
N ILE A 70 -10.99 -1.13 -3.05
CA ILE A 70 -9.85 -0.36 -3.57
C ILE A 70 -8.52 -1.10 -3.43
N LEU A 71 -8.34 -1.82 -2.31
CA LEU A 71 -7.17 -2.61 -1.97
C LEU A 71 -7.32 -4.08 -2.37
N GLY A 72 -8.55 -4.53 -2.59
CA GLY A 72 -8.91 -5.88 -2.98
C GLY A 72 -8.55 -6.14 -4.43
N ARG A 73 -7.26 -6.35 -4.64
CA ARG A 73 -6.63 -7.49 -5.30
C ARG A 73 -5.13 -7.15 -5.41
N PRO A 74 -4.34 -7.37 -4.34
CA PRO A 74 -2.89 -7.15 -4.35
C PRO A 74 -2.19 -7.92 -5.47
N VAL A 75 -2.76 -9.07 -5.87
CA VAL A 75 -2.28 -9.94 -6.96
C VAL A 75 -2.53 -9.34 -8.35
N GLU A 76 -3.52 -8.45 -8.51
CA GLU A 76 -3.83 -7.79 -9.80
C GLU A 76 -3.29 -6.36 -9.89
N GLN A 77 -3.04 -5.70 -8.75
CA GLN A 77 -2.33 -4.41 -8.72
C GLN A 77 -0.82 -4.57 -8.91
N GLY A 78 -0.35 -5.81 -8.91
CA GLY A 78 1.00 -6.20 -9.27
C GLY A 78 2.04 -5.83 -8.22
N GLY A 79 2.92 -6.78 -7.91
CA GLY A 79 4.26 -6.54 -7.34
C GLY A 79 5.17 -5.75 -8.28
N VAL A 80 4.64 -4.75 -8.98
CA VAL A 80 5.22 -4.06 -10.13
C VAL A 80 6.34 -3.13 -9.69
N ILE A 81 6.25 -2.45 -8.55
CA ILE A 81 7.38 -1.63 -8.07
C ILE A 81 8.55 -2.51 -7.57
N ALA A 82 8.25 -3.69 -7.04
CA ALA A 82 9.27 -4.59 -6.49
C ALA A 82 10.08 -5.33 -7.57
N ALA A 83 9.45 -5.73 -8.68
CA ALA A 83 10.12 -6.48 -9.75
C ALA A 83 10.94 -5.59 -10.71
N TYR A 84 10.46 -4.37 -11.01
CA TYR A 84 11.14 -3.46 -11.94
C TYR A 84 12.44 -2.86 -11.36
N TYR A 85 12.45 -2.48 -10.08
CA TYR A 85 13.67 -1.96 -9.43
C TYR A 85 14.77 -3.03 -9.31
N TYR A 86 14.39 -4.27 -8.97
CA TYR A 86 15.35 -5.38 -8.83
C TYR A 86 15.95 -5.81 -10.17
N SER A 87 15.16 -5.86 -11.25
CA SER A 87 15.66 -6.15 -12.60
C SER A 87 16.53 -5.02 -13.17
N PHE A 88 16.21 -3.76 -12.86
CA PHE A 88 16.98 -2.60 -13.30
C PHE A 88 18.38 -2.59 -12.68
N HIS A 89 18.52 -2.81 -11.36
CA HIS A 89 19.83 -2.78 -10.70
C HIS A 89 20.71 -4.01 -10.96
N LYS A 90 20.11 -5.19 -11.14
CA LYS A 90 20.88 -6.43 -11.37
C LYS A 90 21.48 -6.53 -12.78
N ASN A 91 21.00 -5.72 -13.74
CA ASN A 91 21.44 -5.73 -15.14
C ASN A 91 22.05 -4.40 -15.59
N LEU A 92 22.32 -3.48 -14.66
CA LEU A 92 23.13 -2.29 -14.92
C LEU A 92 24.61 -2.73 -14.91
N GLU A 93 25.13 -3.12 -16.07
CA GLU A 93 26.58 -3.16 -16.27
C GLU A 93 27.12 -1.72 -16.27
N PRO A 94 28.20 -1.41 -15.52
CA PRO A 94 28.82 -0.10 -15.61
C PRO A 94 29.42 0.08 -17.02
N ALA A 95 29.15 1.24 -17.64
CA ALA A 95 29.81 1.60 -18.89
C ALA A 95 31.33 1.72 -18.65
N GLU A 96 32.11 0.89 -19.34
CA GLU A 96 33.58 1.02 -19.37
C GLU A 96 33.95 2.37 -20.02
N ILE A 97 34.81 3.15 -19.36
CA ILE A 97 35.43 4.39 -19.88
C ILE A 97 36.67 4.01 -20.68
#